data_AF-A0A444UR32-F1
#
_entry.id   AF-A0A444UR32-F1
#
_cell.length_a   1.000
_cell.length_b   1.000
_cell.length_c   1.000
_cell.angle_alpha   90.00
_cell.angle_beta   90.00
_cell.angle_gamma   90.00
#
_symmetry.space_group_name_H-M   'P 1'
#
loop_
_entity.id
_entity.type
_entity.pdbx_description
1 polymer ?
#
loop_
_entity_poly.entity_id
_entity_poly.type
_entity_poly.pdbx_seq_one_letter_code
_entity_poly.pdbx_strand_id
1 'polypeptide(L)'
;MILFTRGDHLKGRTIEQHIEEAGEELQQLVEKCGNRYHVLNNKNRSDRTQVTQLLDKIDNMVKGSGGCYLPISSEIYQQVEERIRLKEQELNEKHKEELSRKEEEMKQKYEEKQRRREEMKQKYEEEQRRRVGEESKLLVRRRKSNEGSRPNLSESKVENESEESKLPVRRRNSKETISPNSE
;
A
#
# COMPACT_ATOMS: atom_id res chain seq x y z
N MET A 1 42.36 7.30 -21.52
CA MET A 1 43.10 7.12 -22.80
C MET A 1 42.27 7.72 -23.91
N ILE A 2 42.90 8.36 -24.90
CA ILE A 2 42.24 8.99 -26.05
C ILE A 2 42.38 8.09 -27.28
N LEU A 3 41.30 7.93 -28.05
CA LEU A 3 41.31 7.19 -29.31
C LEU A 3 41.21 8.16 -30.49
N PHE A 4 42.29 8.27 -31.26
CA PHE A 4 42.29 9.02 -32.51
C PHE A 4 41.86 8.09 -33.66
N THR A 5 40.85 8.51 -34.42
CA THR A 5 40.39 7.75 -35.59
C THR A 5 40.88 8.40 -36.88
N ARG A 6 40.75 7.69 -38.00
CA ARG A 6 41.24 8.14 -39.32
C ARG A 6 42.75 8.32 -39.36
N GLY A 7 43.50 7.35 -38.82
CA GLY A 7 44.97 7.38 -38.81
C GLY A 7 45.61 7.56 -40.20
N ASP A 8 44.91 7.20 -41.29
CA ASP A 8 45.32 7.47 -42.66
C ASP A 8 45.46 8.96 -43.01
N HIS A 9 44.79 9.85 -42.26
CA HIS A 9 44.85 11.29 -42.48
C HIS A 9 46.13 11.94 -41.95
N LEU A 10 46.94 11.21 -41.17
CA LEU A 10 48.22 11.71 -40.70
C LEU A 10 49.23 11.90 -41.84
N LYS A 11 49.01 11.29 -43.02
CA LYS A 11 49.81 11.49 -44.25
C LYS A 11 51.33 11.40 -44.03
N GLY A 12 51.78 10.49 -43.17
CA GLY A 12 53.20 10.28 -42.84
C GLY A 12 53.72 11.11 -41.65
N ARG A 13 52.91 12.00 -41.07
CA ARG A 13 53.21 12.63 -39.77
C ARG A 13 52.96 11.66 -38.62
N THR A 14 53.62 11.90 -37.50
CA THR A 14 53.31 11.17 -36.27
C THR A 14 52.08 11.79 -35.59
N ILE A 15 51.46 11.05 -34.67
CA ILE A 15 50.33 11.58 -33.91
C ILE A 15 50.76 12.68 -32.94
N GLU A 16 51.99 12.63 -32.45
CA GLU A 16 52.60 13.64 -31.58
C GLU A 16 52.69 14.99 -32.30
N GLN A 17 53.19 14.99 -33.54
CA GLN A 17 53.22 16.20 -34.38
C GLN A 17 51.81 16.76 -34.60
N HIS A 18 50.82 15.89 -34.82
CA HIS A 18 49.44 16.32 -34.96
C HIS A 18 48.88 16.95 -33.67
N ILE A 19 49.20 16.39 -32.51
CA ILE A 19 48.78 16.92 -31.20
C ILE A 19 49.45 18.28 -30.93
N GLU A 20 50.73 18.41 -31.26
CA GLU A 20 51.48 19.67 -31.14
C GLU A 20 50.87 20.77 -32.02
N GLU A 21 50.58 20.45 -33.30
CA GLU A 21 50.02 21.39 -34.27
C GLU A 21 48.54 21.77 -33.99
N ALA A 22 47.78 20.89 -33.34
CA ALA A 22 46.34 21.10 -33.10
C ALA A 22 46.03 22.15 -32.02
N GLY A 23 47.02 22.58 -31.24
CA GLY A 23 46.91 23.63 -30.24
C GLY A 23 46.77 23.15 -28.80
N GLU A 24 46.79 24.10 -27.86
CA GLU A 24 46.91 23.85 -26.42
C GLU A 24 45.74 23.04 -25.85
N GLU A 25 44.51 23.22 -26.35
CA GLU A 25 43.34 22.51 -25.83
C GLU A 25 43.47 20.99 -25.96
N LEU A 26 43.95 20.52 -27.12
CA LEU A 26 44.15 19.09 -27.35
C LEU A 26 45.34 18.57 -26.52
N GLN A 27 46.41 19.34 -26.42
CA GLN A 27 47.58 18.98 -25.60
C GLN A 27 47.19 18.82 -24.12
N GLN A 28 46.42 19.77 -23.56
CA GLN A 28 45.91 19.69 -22.20
C GLN A 28 44.98 18.49 -21.99
N LEU A 29 44.16 18.14 -22.98
CA LEU A 29 43.31 16.95 -22.90
C LEU A 29 44.13 15.66 -22.87
N VAL A 30 45.18 15.58 -23.70
CA VAL A 30 46.11 14.45 -23.74
C VAL A 30 46.87 14.32 -22.43
N GLU A 31 47.33 15.44 -21.87
CA GLU A 31 48.02 15.50 -20.58
C GLU A 31 47.11 15.05 -19.43
N LYS A 32 45.86 15.55 -19.37
CA LYS A 32 44.84 15.07 -18.40
C LYS A 32 44.57 13.57 -18.52
N CYS A 33 44.74 13.01 -19.72
CA CYS A 33 44.63 11.57 -19.95
C CYS A 33 45.91 10.79 -19.62
N GLY A 34 46.95 11.44 -19.11
CA GLY A 34 48.23 10.86 -18.75
C GLY A 34 49.09 10.51 -19.96
N ASN A 35 49.00 11.27 -21.05
CA ASN A 35 49.69 11.02 -22.32
C ASN A 35 49.38 9.64 -22.94
N ARG A 36 48.20 9.08 -22.60
CA ARG A 36 47.74 7.79 -23.12
C ARG A 36 46.83 8.00 -24.32
N TYR A 37 47.30 7.62 -25.50
CA TYR A 37 46.51 7.63 -26.72
C TYR A 37 46.77 6.40 -27.61
N HIS A 38 45.85 6.16 -28.53
CA HIS A 38 45.96 5.15 -29.57
C HIS A 38 45.39 5.69 -30.90
N VAL A 39 45.98 5.31 -32.02
CA VAL A 39 45.54 5.72 -33.36
C VAL A 39 44.96 4.52 -34.08
N LEU A 40 43.74 4.66 -34.56
CA LEU A 40 43.01 3.62 -35.28
C LEU A 40 42.71 4.07 -36.71
N ASN A 41 43.09 3.26 -37.69
CA ASN A 41 42.77 3.47 -39.09
C ASN A 41 41.59 2.59 -39.51
N ASN A 42 40.39 3.14 -39.43
CA ASN A 42 39.14 2.46 -39.77
C ASN A 42 39.03 2.02 -41.25
N LYS A 43 39.87 2.53 -42.15
CA LYS A 43 39.94 2.08 -43.56
C LYS A 43 40.79 0.82 -43.72
N ASN A 44 41.83 0.65 -42.90
CA ASN A 44 42.69 -0.54 -42.94
C ASN A 44 42.14 -1.66 -42.03
N ARG A 45 41.01 -2.24 -42.42
CA ARG A 45 40.33 -3.28 -41.62
C ARG A 45 41.03 -4.63 -41.59
N SER A 46 41.93 -4.89 -42.55
CA SER A 46 42.73 -6.10 -42.62
C SER A 46 43.77 -6.17 -41.50
N ASP A 47 44.25 -5.02 -41.06
CA ASP A 47 45.23 -4.94 -39.99
C ASP A 47 44.57 -5.03 -38.62
N ARG A 48 44.42 -6.26 -38.12
CA ARG A 48 43.87 -6.51 -36.78
C ARG A 48 44.85 -6.17 -35.65
N THR A 49 46.12 -5.92 -35.95
CA THR A 49 47.12 -5.62 -34.92
C THR A 49 46.82 -4.31 -34.20
N GLN A 50 46.17 -3.34 -34.88
CA GLN A 50 45.73 -2.09 -34.26
C GLN A 50 44.76 -2.35 -33.09
N VAL A 51 43.82 -3.28 -33.28
CA VAL A 51 42.87 -3.65 -32.23
C VAL A 51 43.56 -4.41 -31.10
N THR A 52 44.48 -5.33 -31.41
CA THR A 52 45.27 -6.03 -30.40
C THR A 52 46.09 -5.06 -29.55
N GLN A 53 46.81 -4.13 -30.17
CA GLN A 53 47.57 -3.09 -29.47
C GLN A 53 46.69 -2.16 -28.64
N LEU A 54 45.48 -1.85 -29.10
CA LEU A 54 44.50 -1.08 -28.33
C LEU A 54 44.11 -1.83 -27.06
N LEU A 55 43.78 -3.12 -27.17
CA LEU A 55 43.41 -3.96 -26.03
C LEU A 55 44.59 -4.11 -25.05
N ASP A 56 45.82 -4.32 -25.54
CA ASP A 56 47.01 -4.38 -24.70
C ASP A 56 47.22 -3.10 -23.89
N LYS A 57 46.98 -1.92 -24.49
CA LYS A 57 47.04 -0.63 -23.79
C LYS A 57 45.95 -0.51 -22.72
N ILE A 58 44.76 -1.03 -22.98
CA ILE A 58 43.65 -1.05 -22.00
C ILE A 58 44.01 -1.99 -20.83
N ASP A 59 44.49 -3.20 -21.12
CA ASP A 59 44.88 -4.16 -20.08
C ASP A 59 45.99 -3.63 -19.19
N ASN A 60 47.01 -2.99 -19.79
CA ASN A 60 48.10 -2.37 -19.02
C ASN A 60 47.58 -1.21 -18.15
N MET A 61 46.61 -0.45 -18.63
CA MET A 61 45.95 0.60 -17.85
C MET A 61 45.18 0.03 -16.66
N VAL A 62 44.47 -1.08 -16.84
CA VAL A 62 43.71 -1.75 -15.78
C VAL A 62 44.66 -2.38 -14.74
N LYS A 63 45.75 -3.02 -15.19
CA LYS A 63 46.79 -3.56 -14.30
C LYS A 63 47.44 -2.46 -13.46
N GLY A 64 47.76 -1.31 -14.07
CA GLY A 64 48.33 -0.15 -13.37
C GLY A 64 47.37 0.51 -12.37
N SER A 65 46.06 0.24 -12.46
CA SER A 65 45.04 0.72 -11.52
C SER A 65 44.61 -0.35 -10.50
N GLY A 66 45.43 -1.39 -10.30
CA GLY A 66 45.16 -2.47 -9.33
C GLY A 66 44.05 -3.43 -9.77
N GLY A 67 43.72 -3.48 -11.06
CA GLY A 67 42.67 -4.35 -11.60
C GLY A 67 41.27 -3.72 -11.64
N CYS A 68 41.12 -2.46 -11.24
CA CYS A 68 39.83 -1.77 -11.19
C CYS A 68 39.54 -1.07 -12.53
N TYR A 69 38.45 -1.49 -13.20
CA TYR A 69 38.07 -0.95 -14.51
C TYR A 69 37.58 0.51 -14.47
N LEU A 70 37.09 0.96 -13.32
CA LEU A 70 36.91 2.36 -12.94
C LEU A 70 37.03 2.41 -11.41
N PRO A 71 37.72 3.40 -10.81
CA PRO A 71 37.44 3.72 -9.43
C PRO A 71 36.03 4.32 -9.41
N ILE A 72 35.01 3.51 -9.11
CA ILE A 72 33.76 4.07 -8.60
C ILE A 72 34.20 4.78 -7.32
N SER A 73 34.36 6.11 -7.41
CA SER A 73 34.80 6.91 -6.27
C SER A 73 33.88 6.61 -5.11
N SER A 74 34.44 6.47 -3.90
CA SER A 74 33.66 6.32 -2.66
C SER A 74 32.53 7.36 -2.58
N GLU A 75 32.80 8.55 -3.11
CA GLU A 75 31.82 9.65 -3.25
C GLU A 75 30.61 9.27 -4.11
N ILE A 76 30.82 8.68 -5.29
CA ILE A 76 29.73 8.26 -6.19
C ILE A 76 28.92 7.15 -5.54
N TYR A 77 29.60 6.21 -4.87
CA TYR A 77 28.94 5.12 -4.17
C TYR A 77 28.06 5.65 -3.03
N GLN A 78 28.57 6.56 -2.20
CA GLN A 78 27.81 7.21 -1.13
C GLN A 78 26.61 8.00 -1.65
N GLN A 79 26.78 8.76 -2.74
CA GLN A 79 25.66 9.50 -3.36
C GLN A 79 24.56 8.58 -3.88
N VAL A 80 24.92 7.42 -4.43
CA VAL A 80 23.95 6.43 -4.89
C VAL A 80 23.20 5.81 -3.70
N GLU A 81 23.92 5.41 -2.64
CA GLU A 81 23.30 4.88 -1.43
C GLU A 81 22.36 5.88 -0.74
N GLU A 82 22.77 7.14 -0.63
CA GLU A 82 21.94 8.20 -0.04
C GLU A 82 20.65 8.41 -0.83
N ARG A 83 20.74 8.44 -2.17
CA ARG A 83 19.55 8.56 -3.04
C ARG A 83 18.59 7.39 -2.86
N ILE A 84 19.11 6.16 -2.76
CA ILE A 84 18.29 4.96 -2.53
C ILE A 84 17.56 5.11 -1.19
N ARG A 85 18.31 5.46 -0.13
CA ARG A 85 17.76 5.61 1.23
C ARG A 85 16.66 6.67 1.30
N LEU A 86 16.87 7.84 0.69
CA LEU A 86 15.88 8.91 0.66
C LEU A 86 14.61 8.47 -0.08
N LYS A 87 14.75 7.71 -1.17
CA LYS A 87 13.61 7.20 -1.94
C LYS A 87 12.79 6.18 -1.15
N GLU A 88 13.45 5.30 -0.40
CA GLU A 88 12.78 4.35 0.49
C GLU A 88 12.01 5.06 1.60
N GLN A 89 12.59 6.09 2.21
CA GLN A 89 11.91 6.89 3.23
C GLN A 89 10.66 7.59 2.67
N GLU A 90 10.79 8.28 1.53
CA GLU A 90 9.67 8.93 0.86
C GLU A 90 8.54 7.94 0.54
N LEU A 91 8.89 6.74 0.06
CA LEU A 91 7.91 5.72 -0.28
C LEU A 91 7.20 5.17 0.97
N ASN A 92 7.95 4.93 2.05
CA ASN A 92 7.41 4.43 3.31
C ASN A 92 6.47 5.44 3.97
N GLU A 93 6.79 6.74 3.94
CA GLU A 93 5.93 7.80 4.46
C GLU A 93 4.62 7.86 3.69
N LYS A 94 4.67 7.90 2.35
CA LYS A 94 3.46 7.87 1.51
C LYS A 94 2.60 6.64 1.76
N HIS A 95 3.23 5.47 1.91
CA HIS A 95 2.49 4.25 2.20
C HIS A 95 1.79 4.30 3.56
N LYS A 96 2.46 4.86 4.58
CA LYS A 96 1.90 5.03 5.92
C LYS A 96 0.73 6.02 5.93
N GLU A 97 0.84 7.13 5.20
CA GLU A 97 -0.27 8.09 5.03
C GLU A 97 -1.46 7.44 4.32
N GLU A 98 -1.23 6.66 3.27
CA GLU A 98 -2.29 5.96 2.55
C GLU A 98 -3.01 4.94 3.43
N LEU A 99 -2.25 4.18 4.24
CA LEU A 99 -2.81 3.24 5.21
C LEU A 99 -3.67 3.97 6.25
N SER A 100 -3.16 5.06 6.83
CA SER A 100 -3.90 5.87 7.81
C SER A 100 -5.20 6.41 7.23
N ARG A 101 -5.18 6.91 5.98
CA ARG A 101 -6.38 7.40 5.31
C ARG A 101 -7.41 6.30 5.08
N LYS A 102 -6.96 5.12 4.63
CA LYS A 102 -7.85 3.96 4.44
C LYS A 102 -8.44 3.48 5.76
N GLU A 103 -7.67 3.47 6.85
CA GLU A 103 -8.15 3.11 8.17
C GLU A 103 -9.24 4.08 8.68
N GLU A 104 -9.03 5.39 8.51
CA GLU A 104 -10.03 6.41 8.88
C GLU A 104 -11.30 6.29 8.03
N GLU A 105 -11.17 6.13 6.71
CA GLU A 105 -12.32 5.93 5.81
C GLU A 105 -13.12 4.68 6.20
N MET A 106 -12.45 3.58 6.53
CA MET A 106 -13.09 2.34 6.96
C MET A 106 -13.81 2.51 8.30
N LYS A 107 -13.19 3.23 9.24
CA LYS A 107 -13.79 3.55 10.53
C LYS A 107 -15.06 4.39 10.37
N GLN A 108 -15.01 5.45 9.58
CA GLN A 108 -16.18 6.30 9.30
C GLN A 108 -17.32 5.52 8.67
N LYS A 109 -17.04 4.68 7.66
CA LYS A 109 -18.05 3.81 7.03
C LYS A 109 -18.67 2.82 8.02
N TYR A 110 -17.87 2.28 8.94
CA TYR A 110 -18.37 1.38 9.97
C TYR A 110 -19.28 2.11 10.96
N GLU A 111 -18.86 3.27 11.46
CA GLU A 111 -19.64 4.11 12.37
C GLU A 111 -20.97 4.56 11.74
N GLU A 112 -20.96 5.03 10.49
CA GLU A 112 -22.18 5.40 9.76
C GLU A 112 -23.13 4.20 9.61
N LYS A 113 -22.59 3.02 9.29
CA LYS A 113 -23.38 1.79 9.19
C LYS A 113 -24.00 1.39 10.52
N GLN A 114 -23.30 1.57 11.64
CA GLN A 114 -23.85 1.32 12.98
C GLN A 114 -24.96 2.32 13.29
N ARG A 115 -24.74 3.62 13.05
CA ARG A 115 -25.75 4.66 13.26
C ARG A 115 -27.02 4.38 12.45
N ARG A 116 -26.89 4.03 11.17
CA ARG A 116 -28.04 3.65 10.31
C ARG A 116 -28.80 2.43 10.84
N ARG A 117 -28.10 1.43 11.39
CA ARG A 117 -28.73 0.26 12.00
C ARG A 117 -29.52 0.62 13.25
N GLU A 118 -28.97 1.49 14.09
CA GLU A 118 -29.62 1.97 15.30
C GLU A 118 -30.85 2.84 14.99
N GLU A 119 -30.73 3.79 14.05
CA GLU A 119 -31.86 4.61 13.59
C GLU A 119 -32.99 3.75 13.03
N MET A 120 -32.67 2.74 12.22
CA MET A 120 -33.66 1.80 11.69
C MET A 120 -34.34 0.99 12.81
N LYS A 121 -33.57 0.57 13.82
CA LYS A 121 -34.10 -0.15 14.98
C LYS A 121 -35.05 0.74 15.80
N GLN A 122 -34.68 2.00 16.03
CA GLN A 122 -35.52 2.96 16.75
C GLN A 122 -36.82 3.24 16.00
N LYS A 123 -36.76 3.50 14.68
CA LYS A 123 -37.96 3.71 13.85
C LYS A 123 -38.90 2.51 13.90
N TYR A 124 -38.35 1.30 13.83
CA TYR A 124 -39.14 0.08 13.93
C TYR A 124 -39.83 -0.05 15.30
N GLU A 125 -39.10 0.17 16.39
CA GLU A 125 -39.66 0.13 17.75
C GLU A 125 -40.75 1.20 17.99
N GLU A 126 -40.55 2.40 17.47
CA GLU A 126 -41.54 3.48 17.52
C GLU A 126 -42.81 3.12 16.72
N GLU A 127 -42.65 2.56 15.51
CA GLU A 127 -43.77 2.10 14.69
C GLU A 127 -44.58 1.01 15.40
N GLN A 128 -43.91 0.05 16.07
CA GLN A 128 -44.59 -0.98 16.86
C GLN A 128 -45.39 -0.36 18.02
N ARG A 129 -44.81 0.60 18.77
CA ARG A 129 -45.53 1.29 19.85
C ARG A 129 -46.74 2.07 19.33
N ARG A 130 -46.60 2.71 18.16
CA ARG A 130 -47.68 3.46 17.52
C ARG A 130 -48.84 2.53 17.16
N ARG A 131 -48.56 1.38 16.54
CA ARG A 131 -49.57 0.35 16.20
C ARG A 131 -50.30 -0.17 17.44
N VAL A 132 -49.56 -0.56 18.49
CA VAL A 132 -50.15 -1.01 19.76
C VAL A 132 -50.99 0.10 20.41
N GLY A 133 -50.50 1.34 20.38
CA GLY A 133 -51.23 2.51 20.90
C GLY A 133 -52.53 2.79 20.14
N GLU A 134 -52.53 2.68 18.81
CA GLU A 134 -53.73 2.81 17.97
C GLU A 134 -54.74 1.69 18.23
N GLU A 135 -54.29 0.44 18.31
CA GLU A 135 -55.12 -0.72 18.61
C GLU A 135 -55.78 -0.58 20.00
N SER A 136 -55.00 -0.16 21.00
CA SER A 136 -55.51 0.08 22.36
C SER A 136 -56.55 1.21 22.41
N LYS A 137 -56.34 2.31 21.68
CA LYS A 137 -57.33 3.41 21.54
C LYS A 137 -58.64 2.93 20.87
N LEU A 138 -58.55 2.09 19.84
CA LEU A 138 -59.71 1.51 19.16
C LEU A 138 -60.52 0.59 20.09
N LEU A 139 -59.85 -0.25 20.89
CA LEU A 139 -60.51 -1.11 21.88
C LEU A 139 -61.26 -0.30 22.93
N VAL A 140 -60.67 0.78 23.44
CA VAL A 140 -61.35 1.69 24.39
C VAL A 140 -62.57 2.34 23.74
N ARG A 141 -62.47 2.81 22.48
CA ARG A 141 -63.62 3.38 21.75
C ARG A 141 -64.74 2.36 21.60
N ARG A 142 -64.41 1.10 21.25
CA ARG A 142 -65.38 0.01 21.12
C ARG A 142 -66.06 -0.34 22.45
N ARG A 143 -65.35 -0.33 23.58
CA ARG A 143 -65.95 -0.53 24.91
C ARG A 143 -66.96 0.57 25.25
N LYS A 144 -66.61 1.84 25.03
CA LYS A 144 -67.53 2.98 25.27
C LYS A 144 -68.79 2.90 24.40
N SER A 145 -68.67 2.47 23.15
CA SER A 145 -69.83 2.27 22.26
C SER A 145 -70.70 1.09 22.69
N ASN A 146 -70.11 0.00 23.17
CA ASN A 146 -70.87 -1.16 23.68
C ASN A 146 -71.56 -0.89 25.03
N GLU A 147 -70.99 -0.02 25.88
CA GLU A 147 -71.64 0.44 27.13
C GLU A 147 -72.89 1.28 26.87
N GLY A 148 -72.97 2.00 25.75
CA GLY A 148 -74.14 2.79 25.34
C GLY A 148 -75.26 2.00 24.66
N SER A 149 -75.11 0.69 24.44
CA SER A 149 -76.11 -0.16 23.75
C SER A 149 -76.63 -1.32 24.60
N ARG A 150 -76.40 -1.33 25.92
CA ARG A 150 -77.06 -2.30 26.81
C ARG A 150 -78.54 -1.92 26.98
N PRO A 151 -79.51 -2.76 26.53
CA PRO A 151 -80.88 -2.61 26.97
C PRO A 151 -80.94 -2.90 28.47
N ASN A 152 -81.67 -2.09 29.21
CA ASN A 152 -82.06 -2.38 30.58
C ASN A 152 -82.77 -3.75 30.61
N LEU A 153 -82.12 -4.77 31.15
CA LEU A 153 -82.83 -5.87 31.80
C LEU A 153 -82.43 -5.84 33.27
N SER A 154 -83.46 -5.66 34.08
CA SER A 154 -83.50 -5.65 35.53
C SER A 154 -82.72 -6.79 36.18
N GLU A 155 -82.24 -6.49 37.37
CA GLU A 155 -81.66 -7.37 38.38
C GLU A 155 -82.22 -8.80 38.41
N SER A 156 -81.31 -9.78 38.41
CA SER A 156 -81.50 -11.00 39.20
C SER A 156 -80.14 -11.52 39.69
N LYS A 157 -79.94 -11.26 40.98
CA LYS A 157 -79.02 -11.84 41.95
C LYS A 157 -79.02 -13.38 41.88
N VAL A 158 -77.86 -14.03 41.71
CA VAL A 158 -77.51 -15.39 42.23
C VAL A 158 -75.97 -15.47 42.17
N GLU A 159 -75.28 -15.14 43.27
CA GLU A 159 -74.74 -16.07 44.27
C GLU A 159 -73.49 -16.86 43.81
N ASN A 160 -72.39 -16.46 44.47
CA ASN A 160 -71.23 -17.22 44.91
C ASN A 160 -71.31 -18.76 44.78
N GLU A 161 -70.26 -19.37 44.21
CA GLU A 161 -69.73 -20.72 44.53
C GLU A 161 -68.48 -20.93 43.64
N SER A 162 -67.26 -20.95 44.19
CA SER A 162 -66.58 -22.05 44.89
C SER A 162 -65.80 -22.96 43.91
N GLU A 163 -64.53 -23.19 44.28
CA GLU A 163 -63.71 -24.37 43.92
C GLU A 163 -63.26 -24.47 42.45
N GLU A 164 -62.17 -25.09 42.02
CA GLU A 164 -61.02 -25.79 42.61
C GLU A 164 -60.04 -25.99 41.43
N SER A 165 -58.74 -26.15 41.74
CA SER A 165 -57.77 -26.94 40.95
C SER A 165 -57.33 -26.40 39.56
N LYS A 166 -56.04 -26.35 39.20
CA LYS A 166 -55.03 -27.41 39.27
C LYS A 166 -53.60 -26.85 39.43
N LEU A 167 -52.83 -27.62 40.20
CA LEU A 167 -51.42 -27.52 40.62
C LEU A 167 -50.39 -27.66 39.44
N PRO A 168 -49.06 -27.79 39.66
CA PRO A 168 -48.10 -26.71 39.47
C PRO A 168 -46.96 -27.07 38.48
N VAL A 169 -46.10 -26.08 38.30
CA VAL A 169 -44.77 -26.07 37.67
C VAL A 169 -43.96 -27.35 37.92
N ARG A 170 -43.51 -28.00 36.84
CA ARG A 170 -42.43 -28.99 36.86
C ARG A 170 -41.14 -28.34 36.33
N ARG A 171 -40.28 -27.85 37.22
CA ARG A 171 -38.86 -27.62 36.94
C ARG A 171 -38.11 -28.89 37.30
N ARG A 172 -37.54 -29.59 36.31
CA ARG A 172 -36.35 -30.44 36.49
C ARG A 172 -35.15 -29.54 36.17
N ASN A 173 -34.26 -29.29 37.12
CA ASN A 173 -33.06 -30.09 37.46
C ASN A 173 -32.24 -30.39 36.20
N SER A 174 -30.93 -30.16 36.14
CA SER A 174 -29.94 -29.94 37.19
C SER A 174 -28.64 -29.48 36.54
N LYS A 175 -27.89 -28.66 37.28
CA LYS A 175 -26.43 -28.52 37.15
C LYS A 175 -25.78 -29.89 37.36
N GLU A 176 -24.67 -30.15 36.68
CA GLU A 176 -23.39 -30.65 37.25
C GLU A 176 -22.43 -30.97 36.09
N THR A 177 -21.41 -30.12 35.88
CA THR A 177 -20.01 -30.23 36.38
C THR A 177 -19.17 -31.24 35.57
N ILE A 178 -18.22 -30.75 34.77
CA ILE A 178 -16.77 -30.55 35.02
C ILE A 178 -15.92 -31.71 34.46
N SER A 179 -15.25 -31.37 33.34
CA SER A 179 -13.82 -31.62 33.00
C SER A 179 -13.29 -33.06 32.84
N PRO A 180 -11.99 -33.23 32.52
CA PRO A 180 -11.36 -33.00 31.22
C PRO A 180 -10.54 -34.23 30.76
N ASN A 181 -10.08 -34.27 29.50
CA ASN A 181 -8.84 -34.93 29.02
C ASN A 181 -8.83 -34.92 27.49
N SER A 182 -7.86 -34.27 26.84
CA SER A 182 -6.47 -34.70 26.55
C SER A 182 -6.38 -35.60 25.31
N GLU A 183 -5.93 -34.99 24.21
CA GLU A 183 -4.88 -35.48 23.29
C GLU A 183 -4.57 -34.38 22.26
#